data_AF-X6E454-F1
#
_entry.id   AF-X6E454-F1
#
_cell.length_a   1.000
_cell.length_b   1.000
_cell.length_c   1.000
_cell.angle_alpha   90.00
_cell.angle_beta   90.00
_cell.angle_gamma   90.00
#
_symmetry.space_group_name_H-M   'P 1'
#
loop_
_entity.id
_entity.type
_entity.pdbx_description
1 polymer ?
#
loop_
_entity_poly.entity_id
_entity_poly.type
_entity_poly.pdbx_seq_one_letter_code
_entity_poly.pdbx_strand_id
1 'polypeptide(L)'
;MASIFGFRSRDPARDRQTDIARLDRLAKLFEQIAAEIEAERTGLEIRYRKTSTNAAFLVEAMENDPASDRRSFEVSALTTSILNCERRIAALSRQDGMMKDLRHALDMVFDESGAPDPAAMVEFTKPAGAGRG
;
A
#
# COMPACT_ATOMS: atom_id res chain seq x y z
N MET A 1 28.53 -30.08 38.39
CA MET A 1 29.12 -28.75 38.10
C MET A 1 28.21 -28.05 37.11
N ALA A 2 27.26 -27.25 37.58
CA ALA A 2 26.30 -26.54 36.73
C ALA A 2 26.90 -25.20 36.27
N SER A 3 26.91 -24.95 34.96
CA SER A 3 27.43 -23.70 34.39
C SER A 3 26.51 -22.53 34.76
N ILE A 4 27.08 -21.54 35.46
CA ILE A 4 26.43 -20.31 35.95
C ILE A 4 26.18 -19.28 34.83
N PHE A 5 26.66 -19.54 33.61
CA PHE A 5 26.34 -18.71 32.44
C PHE A 5 25.25 -19.38 31.62
N GLY A 6 24.02 -19.30 32.13
CA GLY A 6 22.82 -19.64 31.37
C GLY A 6 22.56 -18.61 30.28
N PHE A 7 23.42 -18.55 29.25
CA PHE A 7 23.05 -17.94 27.99
C PHE A 7 21.89 -18.78 27.45
N ARG A 8 20.66 -18.34 27.71
CA ARG A 8 19.47 -18.91 27.07
C ARG A 8 19.64 -18.59 25.59
N SER A 9 20.22 -19.52 24.84
CA SER A 9 20.34 -19.41 23.38
C SER A 9 18.93 -19.18 22.86
N ARG A 10 18.69 -17.96 22.37
CA ARG A 10 17.40 -17.56 21.85
C ARG A 10 17.12 -18.42 20.62
N ASP A 11 15.93 -18.99 20.52
CA ASP A 11 15.55 -19.86 19.42
C ASP A 11 15.41 -19.02 18.12
N PRO A 12 16.27 -19.22 17.11
CA PRO A 12 16.22 -18.48 15.86
C PRO A 12 14.90 -18.70 15.09
N ALA A 13 14.24 -19.85 15.26
CA ALA A 13 12.96 -20.12 14.64
C ALA A 13 11.85 -19.23 15.23
N ARG A 14 11.87 -19.01 16.55
CA ARG A 14 10.93 -18.11 17.22
C ARG A 14 11.14 -16.65 16.82
N ASP A 15 12.37 -16.25 16.57
CA ASP A 15 12.68 -14.91 16.07
C ASP A 15 12.14 -14.70 14.66
N ARG A 16 12.42 -15.63 13.74
CA ARG A 16 11.84 -15.63 12.38
C ARG A 16 10.31 -15.56 12.41
N GLN A 17 9.66 -16.36 13.26
CA GLN A 17 8.21 -16.33 13.40
C GLN A 17 7.69 -14.97 13.89
N THR A 18 8.42 -14.32 14.80
CA THR A 18 8.06 -13.00 15.32
C THR A 18 8.20 -11.93 14.23
N ASP A 19 9.24 -12.03 13.41
CA ASP A 19 9.48 -11.11 12.30
C ASP A 19 8.42 -11.25 11.22
N ILE A 20 8.09 -12.48 10.81
CA ILE A 20 6.97 -12.77 9.90
C ILE A 20 5.68 -12.13 10.42
N ALA A 21 5.36 -12.28 11.72
CA ALA A 21 4.15 -11.71 12.31
C ALA A 21 4.18 -10.17 12.39
N ARG A 22 5.35 -9.53 12.43
CA ARG A 22 5.46 -8.06 12.35
C ARG A 22 5.24 -7.58 10.91
N LEU A 23 5.88 -8.24 9.95
CA LEU A 23 5.77 -7.89 8.54
C LEU A 23 4.36 -8.15 7.99
N ASP A 24 3.70 -9.25 8.39
CA ASP A 24 2.29 -9.52 8.03
C ASP A 24 1.34 -8.43 8.54
N ARG A 25 1.55 -7.95 9.77
CA ARG A 25 0.77 -6.82 10.31
C ARG A 25 1.01 -5.54 9.52
N LEU A 26 2.25 -5.29 9.11
CA LEU A 26 2.59 -4.12 8.30
C LEU A 26 1.95 -4.20 6.90
N ALA A 27 1.96 -5.38 6.27
CA ALA A 27 1.28 -5.62 4.99
C ALA A 27 -0.22 -5.29 5.07
N LYS A 28 -0.90 -5.79 6.09
CA LYS A 28 -2.34 -5.52 6.31
C LYS A 28 -2.64 -4.04 6.50
N LEU A 29 -1.77 -3.31 7.21
CA LEU A 29 -1.92 -1.87 7.37
C LEU A 29 -1.77 -1.11 6.04
N PHE A 30 -0.81 -1.49 5.21
CA PHE A 30 -0.65 -0.88 3.88
C PHE A 30 -1.86 -1.15 2.99
N GLU A 31 -2.39 -2.37 2.99
CA GLU A 31 -3.59 -2.73 2.23
C GLU A 31 -4.83 -1.96 2.73
N GLN A 32 -4.98 -1.80 4.04
CA GLN A 32 -6.06 -1.00 4.60
C GLN A 32 -5.96 0.46 4.16
N ILE A 33 -4.78 1.09 4.28
CA ILE A 33 -4.57 2.48 3.89
C ILE A 33 -4.80 2.66 2.38
N ALA A 34 -4.33 1.71 1.55
CA ALA A 34 -4.59 1.73 0.12
C ALA A 34 -6.09 1.68 -0.21
N ALA A 35 -6.85 0.83 0.50
CA ALA A 35 -8.30 0.76 0.34
C ALA A 35 -9.00 2.07 0.75
N GLU A 36 -8.56 2.71 1.84
CA GLU A 36 -9.07 4.01 2.28
C GLU A 36 -8.78 5.13 1.25
N ILE A 37 -7.57 5.16 0.68
CA ILE A 37 -7.17 6.09 -0.38
C ILE A 37 -8.04 5.91 -1.62
N GLU A 38 -8.22 4.66 -2.07
CA GLU A 38 -9.00 4.38 -3.28
C GLU A 38 -10.50 4.68 -3.09
N ALA A 39 -11.04 4.43 -1.90
CA ALA A 39 -12.40 4.82 -1.55
C ALA A 39 -12.59 6.35 -1.58
N GLU A 40 -11.64 7.12 -1.01
CA GLU A 40 -11.68 8.58 -1.08
C GLU A 40 -11.59 9.07 -2.53
N ARG A 41 -10.66 8.50 -3.31
CA ARG A 41 -10.45 8.85 -4.72
C ARG A 41 -11.71 8.58 -5.54
N THR A 42 -12.31 7.41 -5.40
CA THR A 42 -13.58 7.06 -6.07
C THR A 42 -14.69 8.06 -5.72
N GLY A 43 -14.79 8.42 -4.43
CA GLY A 43 -15.75 9.43 -3.97
C GLY A 43 -15.51 10.81 -4.59
N LEU A 44 -14.25 11.22 -4.76
CA LEU A 44 -13.88 12.47 -5.43
C LEU A 44 -14.14 12.43 -6.93
N GLU A 45 -13.88 11.32 -7.61
CA GLU A 45 -14.14 11.17 -9.05
C GLU A 45 -15.64 11.26 -9.36
N ILE A 46 -16.48 10.67 -8.52
CA ILE A 46 -17.95 10.81 -8.62
C ILE A 46 -18.37 12.27 -8.47
N ARG A 47 -17.82 12.98 -7.46
CA ARG A 47 -18.12 14.41 -7.25
C ARG A 47 -17.61 15.27 -8.40
N TYR A 48 -16.38 15.06 -8.84
CA TYR A 48 -15.77 15.74 -9.99
C TYR A 48 -16.67 15.61 -11.22
N ARG A 49 -17.08 14.39 -11.57
CA ARG A 49 -17.96 14.15 -12.73
C ARG A 49 -19.28 14.90 -12.59
N LYS A 50 -19.93 14.82 -11.42
CA LYS A 50 -21.19 15.53 -11.17
C LYS A 50 -21.03 17.05 -11.28
N THR A 51 -19.99 17.61 -10.67
CA THR A 51 -19.71 19.04 -10.69
C THR A 51 -19.36 19.52 -12.10
N SER A 52 -18.56 18.75 -12.85
CA SER A 52 -18.20 19.04 -14.24
C SER A 52 -19.43 19.03 -15.15
N THR A 53 -20.30 18.04 -15.03
CA THR A 53 -21.56 18.00 -15.79
C THR A 53 -22.45 19.20 -15.48
N ASN A 54 -22.60 19.57 -14.20
CA ASN A 54 -23.37 20.75 -13.81
C ASN A 54 -22.76 22.05 -14.37
N ALA A 55 -21.42 22.16 -14.38
CA ALA A 55 -20.74 23.32 -14.94
C ALA A 55 -20.97 23.45 -16.44
N ALA A 56 -20.93 22.34 -17.18
CA ALA A 56 -21.21 22.32 -18.61
C ALA A 56 -22.62 22.81 -18.92
N PHE A 57 -23.64 22.30 -18.20
CA PHE A 57 -25.01 22.76 -18.37
C PHE A 57 -25.21 24.24 -18.01
N LEU A 58 -24.51 24.73 -16.98
CA LEU A 58 -24.61 26.12 -16.57
C LEU A 58 -23.99 27.06 -17.62
N VAL A 59 -22.86 26.68 -18.21
CA VAL A 59 -22.23 27.42 -19.31
C VAL A 59 -23.14 27.44 -20.54
N GLU A 60 -23.72 26.30 -20.93
CA GLU A 60 -24.68 26.21 -22.04
C GLU A 60 -25.92 27.09 -21.79
N ALA A 61 -26.43 27.13 -20.56
CA ALA A 61 -27.54 28.02 -20.18
C ALA A 61 -27.16 29.51 -20.26
N MET A 62 -25.89 29.85 -19.97
CA MET A 62 -25.38 31.22 -20.08
C MET A 62 -25.19 31.67 -21.54
N GLU A 63 -24.87 30.76 -22.46
CA GLU A 63 -24.79 31.06 -23.90
C GLU A 63 -26.17 31.42 -24.47
N ASN A 64 -27.23 30.76 -23.98
CA ASN A 64 -28.60 31.00 -24.41
C ASN A 64 -29.28 32.19 -23.72
N ASP A 65 -28.83 32.54 -22.50
CA ASP A 65 -29.34 33.66 -21.70
C ASP A 65 -28.24 34.20 -20.76
N PRO A 66 -27.52 35.25 -21.17
CA PRO A 66 -26.32 35.73 -20.47
C PRO A 66 -26.60 36.61 -19.24
N ALA A 67 -27.87 36.90 -18.90
CA ALA A 67 -28.24 38.09 -18.14
C ALA A 67 -28.09 38.02 -16.60
N SER A 68 -27.24 37.14 -16.04
CA SER A 68 -27.25 36.91 -14.58
C SER A 68 -25.85 36.82 -13.96
N ASP A 69 -25.46 37.85 -13.20
CA ASP A 69 -24.26 37.87 -12.32
C ASP A 69 -24.21 36.65 -11.39
N ARG A 70 -25.38 36.13 -10.99
CA ARG A 70 -25.52 34.92 -10.18
C ARG A 70 -25.01 33.68 -10.91
N ARG A 71 -25.27 33.53 -12.21
CA ARG A 71 -24.77 32.39 -13.00
C ARG A 71 -23.25 32.45 -13.16
N SER A 72 -22.67 33.65 -13.32
CA SER A 72 -21.21 33.84 -13.37
C SER A 72 -20.52 33.43 -12.05
N PHE A 73 -21.11 33.79 -10.90
CA PHE A 73 -20.64 33.35 -9.59
C PHE A 73 -20.71 31.81 -9.45
N GLU A 74 -21.82 31.20 -9.87
CA GLU A 74 -22.00 29.74 -9.81
C GLU A 74 -20.98 28.99 -10.69
N VAL A 75 -20.67 29.47 -11.90
CA VAL A 75 -19.60 28.90 -12.75
C VAL A 75 -18.23 29.00 -12.07
N SER A 76 -17.92 30.14 -11.46
CA SER A 76 -16.65 30.34 -10.75
C SER A 76 -16.50 29.40 -9.55
N ALA A 77 -17.60 29.19 -8.80
CA ALA A 77 -17.64 28.24 -7.68
C ALA A 77 -17.46 26.78 -8.15
N LEU A 78 -18.14 26.39 -9.24
CA LEU A 78 -18.00 25.06 -9.82
C LEU A 78 -16.57 24.81 -10.34
N THR A 79 -15.98 25.79 -11.02
CA THR A 79 -14.59 25.72 -11.50
C THR A 79 -13.61 25.52 -10.36
N THR A 80 -13.77 26.27 -9.27
CA THR A 80 -12.93 26.12 -8.07
C THR A 80 -13.08 24.73 -7.46
N SER A 81 -14.29 24.19 -7.39
CA SER A 81 -14.55 22.83 -6.91
C SER A 81 -13.89 21.76 -7.77
N ILE A 82 -13.96 21.92 -9.11
CA ILE A 82 -13.31 21.02 -10.09
C ILE A 82 -11.79 20.99 -9.87
N LEU A 83 -11.14 22.16 -9.81
CA LEU A 83 -9.69 22.27 -9.59
C LEU A 83 -9.26 21.66 -8.25
N ASN A 84 -10.06 21.84 -7.19
CA ASN A 84 -9.78 21.23 -5.90
C ASN A 84 -9.88 19.70 -5.94
N CYS A 85 -10.89 19.16 -6.65
CA CYS A 85 -11.01 17.72 -6.86
C CYS A 85 -9.80 17.17 -7.63
N GLU A 86 -9.38 17.81 -8.72
CA GLU A 86 -8.22 17.38 -9.51
C GLU A 86 -6.93 17.34 -8.68
N ARG A 87 -6.65 18.41 -7.91
CA ARG A 87 -5.47 18.47 -7.05
C ARG A 87 -5.46 17.36 -6.01
N ARG A 88 -6.62 17.08 -5.40
CA ARG A 88 -6.74 16.03 -4.38
C ARG A 88 -6.64 14.64 -5.00
N ILE A 89 -7.28 14.39 -6.14
CA ILE A 89 -7.16 13.12 -6.89
C ILE A 89 -5.70 12.87 -7.23
N ALA A 90 -4.99 13.86 -7.78
CA ALA A 90 -3.57 13.70 -8.10
C ALA A 90 -2.70 13.40 -6.87
N ALA A 91 -3.02 13.98 -5.70
CA ALA A 91 -2.34 13.67 -4.45
C ALA A 91 -2.62 12.24 -3.99
N LEU A 92 -3.87 11.79 -4.05
CA LEU A 92 -4.27 10.43 -3.69
C LEU A 92 -3.63 9.38 -4.61
N SER A 93 -3.56 9.64 -5.92
CA SER A 93 -2.87 8.74 -6.86
C SER A 93 -1.38 8.58 -6.54
N ARG A 94 -0.71 9.64 -6.08
CA ARG A 94 0.68 9.53 -5.61
C ARG A 94 0.80 8.72 -4.32
N GLN A 95 -0.14 8.89 -3.39
CA GLN A 95 -0.17 8.12 -2.14
C GLN A 95 -0.43 6.63 -2.40
N ASP A 96 -1.37 6.30 -3.29
CA ASP A 96 -1.65 4.92 -3.70
C ASP A 96 -0.43 4.26 -4.36
N GLY A 97 0.27 4.98 -5.25
CA GLY A 97 1.55 4.53 -5.83
C GLY A 97 2.59 4.20 -4.75
N MET A 98 2.77 5.12 -3.78
CA MET A 98 3.67 4.88 -2.65
C MET A 98 3.27 3.66 -1.81
N MET A 99 1.96 3.42 -1.59
CA MET A 99 1.51 2.23 -0.85
C MET A 99 1.86 0.94 -1.59
N LYS A 100 1.73 0.92 -2.92
CA LYS A 100 2.13 -0.22 -3.76
C LYS A 100 3.63 -0.46 -3.71
N ASP A 101 4.43 0.59 -3.77
CA ASP A 101 5.89 0.50 -3.66
C ASP A 101 6.32 -0.05 -2.30
N LEU A 102 5.69 0.40 -1.21
CA LEU A 102 5.93 -0.11 0.14
C LEU A 102 5.52 -1.58 0.29
N ARG A 103 4.39 -1.99 -0.30
CA ARG A 103 3.93 -3.39 -0.30
C ARG A 103 4.92 -4.28 -1.06
N HIS A 104 5.42 -3.82 -2.20
CA HIS A 104 6.40 -4.56 -3.00
C HIS A 104 7.75 -4.67 -2.28
N ALA A 105 8.22 -3.58 -1.66
CA ALA A 105 9.43 -3.60 -0.84
C ALA A 105 9.32 -4.59 0.32
N LEU A 106 8.13 -4.71 0.92
CA LEU A 106 7.85 -5.68 1.97
C LEU A 106 7.88 -7.13 1.46
N ASP A 107 7.36 -7.40 0.26
CA ASP A 107 7.41 -8.74 -0.36
C ASP A 107 8.85 -9.20 -0.62
N MET A 108 9.73 -8.29 -1.07
CA MET A 108 11.15 -8.62 -1.26
C MET A 108 11.84 -9.08 0.05
N VAL A 109 11.46 -8.51 1.19
CA VAL A 109 12.00 -8.91 2.50
C VAL A 109 11.56 -10.34 2.86
N PHE A 110 10.34 -10.73 2.48
CA PHE A 110 9.86 -12.11 2.67
C PHE A 110 10.61 -13.11 1.79
N ASP A 111 10.90 -12.75 0.54
CA ASP A 111 11.61 -13.62 -0.41
C ASP A 111 13.07 -13.87 0.01
N GLU A 112 13.78 -12.86 0.52
CA GLU A 112 15.15 -13.02 1.02
C GLU A 112 15.22 -13.86 2.31
N SER A 113 14.17 -13.83 3.13
CA SER A 113 14.09 -14.58 4.39
C SER A 113 13.86 -16.09 4.19
N GLY A 114 13.55 -16.52 2.96
CA GLY A 114 13.30 -17.91 2.57
C GLY A 114 14.53 -18.72 2.15
N ALA A 115 15.74 -18.12 2.14
CA ALA A 115 16.96 -18.86 1.81
C ALA A 115 17.20 -20.00 2.84
N PRO A 116 17.35 -21.27 2.39
CA PRO A 116 17.54 -22.38 3.32
C PRO A 116 18.84 -22.22 4.11
N ASP A 117 18.75 -22.50 5.40
CA ASP A 117 19.88 -22.50 6.34
C ASP A 117 20.98 -23.43 5.80
N PRO A 118 22.22 -22.95 5.58
CA PRO A 118 23.33 -23.79 5.12
C PRO A 118 23.63 -24.94 6.09
N ALA A 119 23.16 -24.88 7.35
CA ALA A 119 23.26 -25.99 8.30
C ALA A 119 22.39 -27.20 7.90
N ALA A 120 21.28 -27.01 7.19
CA ALA A 120 20.42 -28.10 6.72
C ALA A 120 21.03 -28.91 5.57
N MET A 121 22.06 -28.37 4.89
CA MET A 121 22.79 -29.11 3.85
C MET A 121 23.86 -30.08 4.40
N VAL A 122 24.18 -30.02 5.70
CA VAL A 122 25.28 -30.82 6.29
C VAL A 122 24.83 -32.21 6.78
N GLU A 123 23.53 -32.52 6.79
CA GLU A 123 23.02 -33.80 7.32
C GLU A 123 22.97 -34.96 6.30
N PHE A 124 23.41 -34.74 5.05
CA PHE A 124 23.39 -35.76 3.98
C PHE A 124 24.78 -36.22 3.52
N THR A 125 25.71 -36.46 4.44
CA THR A 125 26.91 -37.27 4.16
C THR A 125 27.00 -38.45 5.11
N LYS A 126 26.25 -39.52 4.79
CA LYS A 126 26.44 -40.85 5.38
C LYS A 126 27.80 -41.40 4.93
N PRO A 127 28.70 -41.84 5.83
CA PRO A 127 29.96 -42.42 5.40
C PRO A 127 29.70 -43.82 4.84
N ALA A 128 30.16 -44.02 3.61
CA ALA A 128 30.35 -45.34 3.02
C ALA A 128 31.55 -46.02 3.69
N GLY A 129 31.38 -47.28 4.08
CA GLY A 129 32.47 -48.22 4.24
C GLY A 129 32.69 -48.78 5.65
N ALA A 130 32.36 -50.06 5.80
CA ALA A 130 33.18 -51.00 6.55
C ALA A 130 32.87 -52.42 6.05
N GLY A 131 33.67 -52.89 5.09
CA GLY A 131 33.81 -54.32 4.83
C GLY A 131 34.82 -54.94 5.80
N ARG A 132 34.58 -56.21 6.14
CA ARG A 132 35.48 -57.28 6.64
C ARG A 132 34.56 -58.30 7.32
N GLY A 133 34.64 -59.60 7.10
CA GLY A 133 35.59 -60.50 6.45
C GLY A 133 35.25 -61.88 7.01
#